data_AF-A0A961ML62-F1
#
_entry.id   AF-A0A961ML62-F1
#
_cell.length_a   1.000
_cell.length_b   1.000
_cell.length_c   1.000
_cell.angle_alpha   90.00
_cell.angle_beta   90.00
_cell.angle_gamma   90.00
#
_symmetry.space_group_name_H-M   'P 1'
#
loop_
_entity.id
_entity.type
_entity.pdbx_description
1 polymer ?
#
loop_
_entity_poly.entity_id
_entity_poly.type
_entity_poly.pdbx_seq_one_letter_code
_entity_poly.pdbx_strand_id
1 'polypeptide(L)'
;MLHGLSRRWLLGGFAVAAILLLAGLDQLTGDEPLSGADFLLDVLDKGLLVGTVLVIVMLSGEMRGLRAEQETIRGDLRAAIAAGEAWRELSRTHIEGLSAAIARQFDAWNLSAAEAEIAGLMLKGMSLREIAAARRTSDTTIRQQAASIYRKSGLSGRAELSAYFLDSLSPIPAPRAAE
;
A
#
# COMPACT_ATOMS: atom_id res chain seq x y z
N MET A 1 26.71 -11.99 -0.23
CA MET A 1 26.50 -10.70 -0.93
C MET A 1 27.80 -9.92 -1.26
N LEU A 2 28.91 -10.12 -0.55
CA LEU A 2 30.17 -9.35 -0.74
C LEU A 2 31.01 -9.70 -2.00
N HIS A 3 30.78 -10.86 -2.65
CA HIS A 3 31.57 -11.29 -3.81
C HIS A 3 31.23 -10.60 -5.14
N GLY A 4 30.06 -9.96 -5.26
CA GLY A 4 29.63 -9.29 -6.50
C GLY A 4 30.22 -7.90 -6.68
N LEU A 5 30.57 -7.23 -5.57
CA LEU A 5 31.15 -5.89 -5.58
C LEU A 5 32.59 -5.93 -6.11
N SER A 6 33.40 -6.87 -5.64
CA SER A 6 34.80 -7.01 -6.07
C SER A 6 34.95 -7.29 -7.56
N ARG A 7 34.11 -8.18 -8.14
CA ARG A 7 34.21 -8.52 -9.57
C ARG A 7 33.94 -7.34 -10.52
N ARG A 8 33.13 -6.35 -10.10
CA ARG A 8 32.77 -5.19 -10.93
C ARG A 8 33.81 -4.08 -10.86
N TRP A 9 34.37 -3.85 -9.68
CA TRP A 9 35.55 -2.99 -9.53
C TRP A 9 36.77 -3.58 -10.24
N LEU A 10 36.90 -4.91 -10.27
CA LEU A 10 37.92 -5.60 -11.06
C LEU A 10 37.70 -5.43 -12.56
N LEU A 11 36.48 -5.59 -13.07
CA LEU A 11 36.18 -5.40 -14.50
C LEU A 11 36.30 -3.94 -14.95
N GLY A 12 35.82 -3.00 -14.13
CA GLY A 12 35.97 -1.57 -14.39
C GLY A 12 37.44 -1.14 -14.33
N GLY A 13 38.17 -1.57 -13.28
CA GLY A 13 39.60 -1.34 -13.15
C GLY A 13 40.41 -1.97 -14.28
N PHE A 14 40.04 -3.16 -14.74
CA PHE A 14 40.65 -3.81 -15.90
C PHE A 14 40.42 -3.04 -17.20
N ALA A 15 39.21 -2.53 -17.44
CA ALA A 15 38.92 -1.70 -18.61
C ALA A 15 39.74 -0.39 -18.59
N VAL A 16 39.86 0.26 -17.42
CA VAL A 16 40.70 1.45 -17.26
C VAL A 16 42.18 1.13 -17.48
N ALA A 17 42.68 0.03 -16.89
CA ALA A 17 44.05 -0.42 -17.06
C ALA A 17 44.35 -0.78 -18.52
N ALA A 18 43.42 -1.41 -19.23
CA ALA A 18 43.56 -1.75 -20.65
C ALA A 18 43.62 -0.49 -21.54
N ILE A 19 42.80 0.52 -21.26
CA ILE A 19 42.83 1.81 -21.99
C ILE A 19 44.15 2.55 -21.74
N LEU A 20 44.62 2.59 -20.48
CA LEU A 20 45.91 3.21 -20.13
C LEU A 20 47.09 2.45 -20.75
N LEU A 21 47.02 1.12 -20.81
CA LEU A 21 48.06 0.28 -21.40
C LEU A 21 48.11 0.43 -22.93
N LEU A 22 46.96 0.51 -23.60
CA LEU A 22 46.88 0.82 -25.02
C LEU A 22 47.41 2.24 -25.33
N ALA A 23 47.10 3.22 -24.48
CA ALA A 23 47.62 4.57 -24.61
C ALA A 23 49.14 4.64 -24.45
N GLY A 24 49.69 3.94 -23.46
CA GLY A 24 51.13 3.85 -23.25
C GLY A 24 51.85 3.08 -24.36
N LEU A 25 51.19 2.07 -24.95
CA LEU A 25 51.73 1.32 -26.09
C LEU A 25 51.80 2.20 -27.34
N ASP A 26 50.74 2.96 -27.63
CA ASP A 26 50.66 3.89 -28.75
C ASP A 26 51.80 4.93 -28.71
N GLN A 27 52.10 5.44 -27.51
CA GLN A 27 53.22 6.36 -27.25
C GLN A 27 54.61 5.75 -27.55
N LEU A 28 54.78 4.43 -27.40
CA LEU A 28 56.05 3.72 -27.59
C LEU A 28 56.30 3.30 -29.04
N THR A 29 55.25 3.13 -29.83
CA THR A 29 55.31 2.69 -31.24
C THR A 29 55.14 3.81 -32.27
N GLY A 30 54.84 5.04 -31.83
CA GLY A 30 54.72 6.19 -32.73
C GLY A 30 56.08 6.72 -33.21
N ASP A 31 56.34 6.67 -34.52
CA ASP A 31 57.54 7.20 -35.17
C ASP A 31 57.47 8.71 -35.49
N GLU A 32 56.37 9.40 -35.16
CA GLU A 32 56.21 10.84 -35.38
C GLU A 32 56.44 11.67 -34.10
N PRO A 33 57.22 12.78 -34.14
CA PRO A 33 57.39 13.67 -33.01
C PRO A 33 56.08 14.42 -32.73
N LEU A 34 55.31 13.90 -31.78
CA LEU A 34 54.04 14.46 -31.34
C LEU A 34 54.17 15.92 -30.89
N SER A 35 53.37 16.81 -31.48
CA SER A 35 53.17 18.16 -30.97
C SER A 35 52.50 18.09 -29.59
N GLY A 36 52.88 18.96 -28.66
CA GLY A 36 52.32 18.95 -27.29
C GLY A 36 50.80 19.11 -27.23
N ALA A 37 50.20 19.70 -28.28
CA ALA A 37 48.76 19.83 -28.41
C ALA A 37 48.06 18.49 -28.71
N ASP A 38 48.65 17.64 -29.56
CA ASP A 38 48.08 16.35 -29.94
C ASP A 38 48.09 15.36 -28.77
N PHE A 39 49.17 15.41 -27.97
CA PHE A 39 49.25 14.67 -26.71
C PHE A 39 48.15 15.10 -25.71
N LEU A 40 47.89 16.41 -25.58
CA LEU A 40 46.85 16.90 -24.67
C LEU A 40 45.44 16.48 -25.11
N LEU A 41 45.14 16.50 -26.40
CA LEU A 41 43.85 16.07 -26.94
C LEU A 41 43.64 14.56 -26.76
N ASP A 42 44.68 13.76 -26.97
CA ASP A 42 44.62 12.31 -26.80
C ASP A 42 44.38 11.89 -25.35
N VAL A 43 45.07 12.54 -24.40
CA VAL A 43 44.85 12.33 -22.96
C VAL A 43 43.44 12.76 -22.55
N LEU A 44 42.93 13.85 -23.12
CA LEU A 44 41.57 14.34 -22.84
C LEU A 44 40.50 13.34 -23.32
N ASP A 45 40.62 12.83 -24.55
CA ASP A 45 39.65 11.89 -25.14
C ASP A 45 39.64 10.55 -24.39
N LYS A 46 40.83 10.00 -24.10
CA LYS A 46 40.99 8.77 -23.31
C LYS A 46 40.49 8.94 -21.87
N GLY A 47 40.72 10.11 -21.27
CA GLY A 47 40.21 10.45 -19.94
C GLY A 47 38.68 10.52 -19.91
N LEU A 48 38.05 11.09 -20.93
CA LEU A 48 36.60 11.18 -21.07
C LEU A 48 35.94 9.80 -21.20
N LEU A 49 36.54 8.90 -21.99
CA LEU A 49 36.06 7.52 -22.14
C LEU A 49 36.14 6.76 -20.82
N VAL A 50 37.26 6.84 -20.11
CA VAL A 50 37.43 6.22 -18.78
C VAL A 50 36.41 6.74 -17.79
N GLY A 51 36.21 8.07 -17.74
CA GLY A 51 35.22 8.70 -16.87
C GLY A 51 33.81 8.20 -17.17
N THR A 52 33.44 8.10 -18.45
CA THR A 52 32.11 7.61 -18.88
C THR A 52 31.88 6.16 -18.46
N VAL A 53 32.87 5.28 -18.66
CA VAL A 53 32.79 3.87 -18.25
C VAL A 53 32.65 3.75 -16.73
N LEU A 54 33.40 4.53 -15.96
CA LEU A 54 33.32 4.52 -14.50
C LEU A 54 31.92 4.92 -14.01
N VAL A 55 31.36 6.01 -14.57
CA VAL A 55 30.01 6.50 -14.26
C VAL A 55 28.95 5.46 -14.61
N ILE A 56 29.03 4.83 -15.77
CA ILE A 56 28.09 3.77 -16.18
C ILE A 56 28.14 2.58 -15.20
N VAL A 57 29.34 2.16 -14.78
CA VAL A 57 29.51 1.04 -13.84
C VAL A 57 28.92 1.37 -12.47
N MET A 58 29.11 2.60 -11.98
CA MET A 58 28.56 3.08 -10.71
C MET A 58 27.03 3.19 -10.76
N LEU A 59 26.46 3.86 -11.76
CA LEU A 59 25.01 4.00 -11.94
C LEU A 59 24.31 2.64 -12.10
N SER A 60 24.94 1.71 -12.83
CA SER A 60 24.45 0.33 -12.96
C SER A 60 24.49 -0.46 -11.64
N GLY A 61 25.27 -0.01 -10.66
CA GLY A 61 25.32 -0.58 -9.32
C GLY A 61 24.10 -0.18 -8.51
N GLU A 62 23.87 1.12 -8.45
CA GLU A 62 22.78 1.76 -7.71
C GLU A 62 21.41 1.36 -8.26
N MET A 63 21.27 1.30 -9.60
CA MET A 63 20.05 0.83 -10.27
C MET A 63 19.66 -0.61 -9.93
N ARG A 64 20.62 -1.48 -9.58
CA ARG A 64 20.32 -2.87 -9.18
C ARG A 64 19.88 -2.95 -7.72
N GLY A 65 20.44 -2.12 -6.85
CA GLY A 65 20.00 -2.01 -5.45
C GLY A 65 18.55 -1.53 -5.36
N LEU A 66 18.21 -0.47 -6.10
CA LEU A 66 16.84 0.05 -6.18
C LEU A 66 15.86 -0.97 -6.77
N ARG A 67 16.28 -1.76 -7.77
CA ARG A 67 15.43 -2.81 -8.34
C ARG A 67 15.17 -3.95 -7.36
N ALA A 68 16.18 -4.36 -6.59
CA ALA A 68 16.01 -5.40 -5.58
C ALA A 68 15.05 -4.94 -4.47
N GLU A 69 15.16 -3.69 -4.03
CA GLU A 69 14.26 -3.09 -3.05
C GLU A 69 12.84 -2.91 -3.59
N GLN A 70 12.70 -2.57 -4.88
CA GLN A 70 11.38 -2.53 -5.53
C GLN A 70 10.72 -3.91 -5.63
N GLU A 71 11.48 -4.98 -5.87
CA GLU A 71 10.92 -6.33 -5.95
C GLU A 71 10.45 -6.84 -4.60
N THR A 72 11.15 -6.52 -3.51
CA THR A 72 10.69 -6.86 -2.15
C THR A 72 9.41 -6.12 -1.80
N ILE A 73 9.37 -4.79 -1.99
CA ILE A 73 8.18 -3.98 -1.68
C ILE A 73 6.96 -4.44 -2.51
N ARG A 74 7.16 -4.75 -3.80
CA ARG A 74 6.09 -5.28 -4.66
C ARG A 74 5.65 -6.68 -4.23
N GLY A 75 6.59 -7.52 -3.79
CA GLY A 75 6.31 -8.84 -3.25
C GLY A 75 5.46 -8.77 -1.99
N ASP A 76 5.85 -7.92 -1.04
CA ASP A 76 5.15 -7.71 0.22
C ASP A 76 3.74 -7.16 0.00
N LEU A 77 3.58 -6.21 -0.92
CA LEU A 77 2.25 -5.70 -1.29
C LEU A 77 1.35 -6.80 -1.85
N ARG A 78 1.87 -7.63 -2.78
CA ARG A 78 1.11 -8.74 -3.36
C ARG A 78 0.72 -9.76 -2.28
N ALA A 79 1.63 -10.09 -1.38
CA ALA A 79 1.37 -11.00 -0.28
C ALA A 79 0.30 -10.43 0.68
N ALA A 80 0.37 -9.14 1.01
CA ALA A 80 -0.61 -8.46 1.85
C ALA A 80 -2.00 -8.44 1.21
N ILE A 81 -2.09 -8.15 -0.10
CA ILE A 81 -3.36 -8.18 -0.84
C ILE A 81 -3.94 -9.60 -0.84
N ALA A 82 -3.15 -10.62 -1.18
CA ALA A 82 -3.59 -12.01 -1.23
C ALA A 82 -4.06 -12.52 0.15
N ALA A 83 -3.35 -12.17 1.22
CA ALA A 83 -3.76 -12.48 2.59
C ALA A 83 -5.10 -11.81 2.95
N GLY A 84 -5.29 -10.55 2.53
CA GLY A 84 -6.53 -9.82 2.72
C GLY A 84 -7.71 -10.42 1.95
N GLU A 85 -7.50 -10.88 0.71
CA GLU A 85 -8.53 -11.56 -0.09
C GLU A 85 -8.93 -12.90 0.51
N ALA A 86 -7.95 -13.72 0.92
CA ALA A 86 -8.21 -14.99 1.59
C ALA A 86 -9.02 -14.81 2.88
N TRP A 87 -8.69 -13.77 3.68
CA TRP A 87 -9.46 -13.43 4.87
C TRP A 87 -10.90 -13.00 4.55
N ARG A 88 -11.10 -12.20 3.50
CA ARG A 88 -12.44 -11.77 3.07
C ARG A 88 -13.29 -12.95 2.62
N GLU A 89 -12.71 -13.90 1.89
CA GLU A 89 -13.44 -15.06 1.41
C GLU A 89 -13.84 -16.00 2.55
N LEU A 90 -12.92 -16.27 3.50
CA LEU A 90 -13.26 -17.02 4.72
C LEU A 90 -14.36 -16.32 5.55
N SER A 91 -14.30 -14.99 5.64
CA SER A 91 -15.26 -14.19 6.41
C SER A 91 -16.62 -14.05 5.72
N ARG A 92 -16.69 -14.25 4.39
CA ARG A 92 -17.89 -14.00 3.57
C ARG A 92 -19.11 -14.76 4.10
N THR A 93 -18.96 -16.05 4.38
CA THR A 93 -20.07 -16.91 4.86
C THR A 93 -20.61 -16.44 6.22
N HIS A 94 -19.73 -16.01 7.13
CA HIS A 94 -20.13 -15.52 8.45
C HIS A 94 -20.81 -14.14 8.36
N ILE A 95 -20.33 -13.26 7.48
CA ILE A 95 -20.88 -11.92 7.26
C ILE A 95 -22.23 -11.99 6.55
N GLU A 96 -22.40 -12.88 5.57
CA GLU A 96 -23.68 -13.08 4.88
C GLU A 96 -24.77 -13.55 5.86
N GLY A 97 -24.44 -14.49 6.76
CA GLY A 97 -25.33 -14.93 7.83
C GLY A 97 -25.74 -13.80 8.79
N LEU A 98 -24.78 -12.97 9.19
CA LEU A 98 -25.03 -11.81 10.07
C LEU A 98 -25.90 -10.76 9.37
N SER A 99 -25.62 -10.43 8.10
CA SER A 99 -26.42 -9.47 7.33
C SER A 99 -27.86 -9.93 7.19
N ALA A 100 -28.08 -11.23 6.93
CA ALA A 100 -29.42 -11.80 6.85
C ALA A 100 -30.13 -11.76 8.21
N ALA A 101 -29.42 -11.99 9.33
CA ALA A 101 -29.97 -11.86 10.67
C ALA A 101 -30.40 -10.43 11.00
N ILE A 102 -29.56 -9.44 10.65
CA ILE A 102 -29.89 -8.01 10.81
C ILE A 102 -31.13 -7.65 9.99
N ALA A 103 -31.21 -8.08 8.73
CA ALA A 103 -32.37 -7.81 7.87
C ALA A 103 -33.66 -8.39 8.46
N ARG A 104 -33.64 -9.65 8.92
CA ARG A 104 -34.80 -10.28 9.59
C ARG A 104 -35.22 -9.51 10.84
N GLN A 105 -34.27 -8.97 11.60
CA GLN A 105 -34.59 -8.18 12.79
C GLN A 105 -35.22 -6.83 12.42
N PHE A 106 -34.74 -6.18 11.36
CA PHE A 106 -35.35 -4.95 10.85
C PHE A 106 -36.78 -5.17 10.37
N ASP A 107 -37.03 -6.31 9.72
CA ASP A 107 -38.38 -6.73 9.33
C ASP A 107 -39.25 -6.99 10.56
N ALA A 108 -38.73 -7.66 11.59
CA ALA A 108 -39.45 -7.91 12.85
C ALA A 108 -39.84 -6.62 13.58
N TRP A 109 -39.02 -5.57 13.49
CA TRP A 109 -39.34 -4.23 14.01
C TRP A 109 -40.24 -3.40 13.08
N ASN A 110 -40.68 -3.96 11.94
CA ASN A 110 -41.48 -3.28 10.92
C ASN A 110 -40.84 -1.94 10.49
N LEU A 111 -39.52 -1.96 10.28
CA LEU A 111 -38.82 -0.81 9.70
C LEU A 111 -39.17 -0.68 8.23
N SER A 112 -39.44 0.54 7.77
CA SER A 112 -39.50 0.85 6.35
C SER A 112 -38.12 0.70 5.71
N ALA A 113 -38.06 0.58 4.37
CA ALA A 113 -36.80 0.49 3.64
C ALA A 113 -35.84 1.66 3.98
N ALA A 114 -36.38 2.87 4.15
CA ALA A 114 -35.60 4.05 4.52
C ALA A 114 -35.10 4.00 5.98
N GLU A 115 -35.88 3.44 6.90
CA GLU A 115 -35.48 3.26 8.31
C GLU A 115 -34.44 2.15 8.44
N ALA A 116 -34.59 1.04 7.73
CA ALA A 116 -33.63 -0.07 7.70
C ALA A 116 -32.26 0.39 7.16
N GLU A 117 -32.25 1.23 6.12
CA GLU A 117 -31.01 1.83 5.60
C GLU A 117 -30.33 2.71 6.66
N ILE A 118 -31.09 3.60 7.32
CA ILE A 118 -30.55 4.47 8.38
C ILE A 118 -30.02 3.62 9.55
N ALA A 119 -30.78 2.63 10.03
CA ALA A 119 -30.38 1.75 11.11
C ALA A 119 -29.09 1.00 10.76
N GLY A 120 -28.97 0.49 9.53
CA GLY A 120 -27.75 -0.15 9.03
C GLY A 120 -26.53 0.79 9.05
N LEU A 121 -26.69 2.04 8.64
CA LEU A 121 -25.61 3.04 8.70
C LEU A 121 -25.25 3.42 10.15
N MET A 122 -26.22 3.42 11.06
CA MET A 122 -25.97 3.63 12.49
C MET A 122 -25.16 2.49 13.09
N LEU A 123 -25.47 1.23 12.74
CA LEU A 123 -24.69 0.06 13.15
C LEU A 123 -23.25 0.09 12.60
N LYS A 124 -23.05 0.67 11.42
CA LYS A 124 -21.72 0.93 10.84
C LYS A 124 -20.93 2.04 11.53
N GLY A 125 -21.48 2.69 12.56
CA GLY A 125 -20.77 3.72 13.30
C GLY A 125 -20.91 5.13 12.73
N MET A 126 -21.72 5.36 11.68
CA MET A 126 -21.94 6.71 11.13
C MET A 126 -22.85 7.55 12.03
N SER A 127 -22.51 8.79 12.30
CA SER A 127 -23.34 9.77 13.01
C SER A 127 -24.58 10.17 12.20
N LEU A 128 -25.62 10.69 12.87
CA LEU A 128 -26.84 11.14 12.18
C LEU A 128 -26.54 12.24 11.15
N ARG A 129 -25.55 13.08 11.41
CA ARG A 129 -25.10 14.14 10.49
C ARG A 129 -24.43 13.55 9.25
N GLU A 130 -23.58 12.55 9.40
CA GLU A 130 -22.94 11.85 8.27
C GLU A 130 -23.98 11.11 7.43
N ILE A 131 -24.97 10.49 8.08
CA ILE A 131 -26.08 9.82 7.39
C ILE A 131 -26.92 10.84 6.61
N ALA A 132 -27.20 12.01 7.19
CA ALA A 132 -27.91 13.09 6.52
C ALA A 132 -27.16 13.57 5.26
N ALA A 133 -25.85 13.74 5.36
CA ALA A 133 -25.00 14.09 4.23
C ALA A 133 -24.99 12.99 3.16
N ALA A 134 -24.79 11.72 3.54
CA ALA A 134 -24.76 10.58 2.63
C ALA A 134 -26.08 10.40 1.86
N ARG A 135 -27.22 10.62 2.53
CA ARG A 135 -28.56 10.50 1.93
C ARG A 135 -29.07 11.81 1.30
N ARG A 136 -28.26 12.89 1.30
CA ARG A 136 -28.62 14.21 0.80
C ARG A 136 -29.96 14.71 1.37
N THR A 137 -30.15 14.55 2.67
CA THR A 137 -31.36 14.97 3.39
C THR A 137 -31.02 15.81 4.62
N SER A 138 -32.03 16.37 5.27
CA SER A 138 -31.80 17.21 6.45
C SER A 138 -31.48 16.37 7.69
N ASP A 139 -30.63 16.91 8.55
CA ASP A 139 -30.28 16.31 9.84
C ASP A 139 -31.52 16.17 10.75
N THR A 140 -32.48 17.09 10.64
CA THR A 140 -33.79 17.01 11.31
C THR A 140 -34.58 15.79 10.84
N THR A 141 -34.63 15.53 9.53
CA THR A 141 -35.32 14.37 8.95
C THR A 141 -34.68 13.06 9.44
N ILE A 142 -33.34 12.96 9.45
CA ILE A 142 -32.65 11.78 9.98
C ILE A 142 -32.92 11.59 11.48
N ARG A 143 -32.94 12.67 12.28
CA ARG A 143 -33.31 12.57 13.70
C ARG A 143 -34.72 12.05 13.92
N GLN A 144 -35.70 12.50 13.14
CA GLN A 144 -37.07 12.01 13.22
C GLN A 144 -37.16 10.53 12.86
N GLN A 145 -36.46 10.11 11.80
CA GLN A 145 -36.40 8.70 11.40
C GLN A 145 -35.69 7.83 12.46
N ALA A 146 -34.59 8.32 13.04
CA ALA A 146 -33.89 7.64 14.14
C ALA A 146 -34.79 7.46 15.38
N ALA A 147 -35.57 8.50 15.74
CA ALA A 147 -36.54 8.40 16.82
C ALA A 147 -37.67 7.39 16.51
N SER A 148 -38.08 7.29 15.23
CA SER A 148 -39.01 6.26 14.78
C SER A 148 -38.43 4.85 14.93
N ILE A 149 -37.18 4.65 14.53
CA ILE A 149 -36.45 3.38 14.68
C ILE A 149 -36.42 2.96 16.16
N TYR A 150 -35.98 3.84 17.06
CA TYR A 150 -35.91 3.56 18.50
C TYR A 150 -37.27 3.16 19.09
N ARG A 151 -38.33 3.88 18.72
CA ARG A 151 -39.70 3.57 19.16
C ARG A 151 -40.17 2.21 18.64
N LYS A 152 -39.86 1.87 17.40
CA LYS A 152 -40.25 0.59 16.78
C LYS A 152 -39.44 -0.60 17.32
N SER A 153 -38.16 -0.38 17.61
CA SER A 153 -37.27 -1.40 18.16
C SER A 153 -37.43 -1.60 19.67
N GLY A 154 -38.04 -0.64 20.36
CA GLY A 154 -38.14 -0.63 21.82
C GLY A 154 -36.82 -0.31 22.52
N LEU A 155 -35.87 0.33 21.81
CA LEU A 155 -34.53 0.62 22.33
C LEU A 155 -34.41 2.12 22.61
N SER A 156 -33.70 2.49 23.66
CA SER A 156 -33.58 3.88 24.14
C SER A 156 -32.69 4.76 23.25
N GLY A 157 -31.82 4.16 22.45
CA GLY A 157 -30.96 4.92 21.55
C GLY A 157 -29.92 4.11 20.80
N ARG A 158 -28.97 4.82 20.20
CA ARG A 158 -27.94 4.25 19.33
C ARG A 158 -27.07 3.21 20.04
N ALA A 159 -26.64 3.50 21.27
CA ALA A 159 -25.76 2.60 22.02
C ALA A 159 -26.46 1.25 22.28
N GLU A 160 -27.73 1.28 22.66
CA GLU A 160 -28.53 0.09 22.90
C GLU A 160 -28.86 -0.66 21.59
N LEU A 161 -29.15 0.07 20.50
CA LEU A 161 -29.28 -0.51 19.16
C LEU A 161 -28.02 -1.29 18.75
N SER A 162 -26.84 -0.72 18.96
CA SER A 162 -25.58 -1.42 18.67
C SER A 162 -25.33 -2.58 19.63
N ALA A 163 -25.62 -2.40 20.93
CA ALA A 163 -25.46 -3.44 21.95
C ALA A 163 -26.34 -4.66 21.65
N TYR A 164 -27.58 -4.45 21.20
CA TYR A 164 -28.51 -5.52 20.85
C TYR A 164 -27.92 -6.52 19.85
N PHE A 165 -27.28 -6.02 18.78
CA PHE A 165 -26.65 -6.90 17.78
C PHE A 165 -25.30 -7.46 18.24
N LEU A 166 -24.56 -6.74 19.08
CA LEU A 166 -23.29 -7.21 19.63
C LEU A 166 -23.47 -8.32 20.69
N ASP A 167 -24.55 -8.27 21.47
CA ASP A 167 -24.86 -9.30 22.48
C ASP A 167 -25.01 -10.69 21.84
N SER A 168 -25.60 -10.74 20.63
CA SER A 168 -25.72 -11.97 19.85
C SER A 168 -24.38 -12.53 19.35
N LEU A 169 -23.32 -11.72 19.32
CA LEU A 169 -21.96 -12.10 18.89
C LEU A 169 -21.03 -12.36 20.09
N SER A 170 -21.42 -11.94 21.29
CA SER A 170 -20.58 -12.00 22.48
C SER A 170 -20.75 -13.35 23.20
N PRO A 171 -19.66 -14.07 23.50
CA PRO A 171 -19.71 -15.19 24.44
C PRO A 171 -19.82 -14.72 25.90
N ILE A 172 -19.71 -13.41 26.16
CA ILE A 172 -19.75 -12.82 27.50
C ILE A 172 -21.22 -12.49 27.82
N PRO A 173 -21.84 -13.17 28.81
CA PRO A 173 -23.23 -12.93 29.17
C PRO A 173 -23.43 -11.52 29.73
N ALA A 174 -24.51 -10.86 29.31
CA ALA A 174 -24.89 -9.55 29.81
C ALA A 174 -25.03 -9.56 31.36
N PRO A 175 -24.58 -8.50 32.06
CA PRO A 175 -24.79 -8.38 33.49
C PRO A 175 -26.30 -8.36 33.77
N ARG A 176 -26.78 -9.30 34.60
CA ARG A 176 -28.18 -9.34 35.03
C ARG A 176 -28.57 -8.01 35.66
N ALA A 177 -29.52 -7.30 35.05
CA ALA A 177 -30.09 -6.10 35.64
C ALA A 177 -30.70 -6.46 37.00
N ALA A 178 -30.35 -5.70 38.04
CA ALA A 178 -30.97 -5.84 39.35
C ALA A 178 -32.45 -5.43 39.24
N GLU A 179 -33.34 -6.38 39.57
CA GLU A 179 -34.79 -6.16 39.74
C GLU A 179 -35.09 -5.17 40.87
#